data_AF-A0A0F7VWB6-F1
#
_entry.id   AF-A0A0F7VWB6-F1
#
_cell.length_a   1.000
_cell.length_b   1.000
_cell.length_c   1.000
_cell.angle_alpha   90.00
_cell.angle_beta   90.00
_cell.angle_gamma   90.00
#
_symmetry.space_group_name_H-M   'P 1'
#
loop_
_entity.id
_entity.type
_entity.pdbx_description
1 polymer ?
#
loop_
_entity_poly.entity_id
_entity_poly.type
_entity_poly.pdbx_seq_one_letter_code
_entity_poly.pdbx_strand_id
1 'polypeptide(L)'
;MTGSGPQGAELERLRRLVEERTADLQRVKAEYDNYRKRVRRDRLAVREIAVANVVRTLLPALDAVDRACANEPPTPGLREIADSLREQLGSLGLTSFGEVGDPFDPACHDALAHHVSPDRDSLVCSAVLRPGYRLGDHLVRPAHVEVTGPAPPARSPQERDRGVHAPAPADRPPLPAARS
;
A
#
# COMPACT_ATOMS: atom_id res chain seq x y z
N MET A 1 -26.71 12.33 -69.79
CA MET A 1 -26.13 11.17 -69.08
C MET A 1 -24.62 11.33 -69.10
N THR A 2 -24.09 12.19 -68.23
CA THR A 2 -22.65 12.46 -68.13
C THR A 2 -22.00 11.35 -67.32
N GLY A 3 -20.98 10.73 -67.90
CA GLY A 3 -20.36 9.51 -67.41
C GLY A 3 -19.79 9.62 -66.01
N SER A 4 -20.16 8.67 -65.17
CA SER A 4 -19.31 8.23 -64.06
C SER A 4 -18.14 7.45 -64.68
N GLY A 5 -17.17 8.17 -65.25
CA GLY A 5 -15.97 7.58 -65.83
C GLY A 5 -15.01 7.06 -64.77
N PRO A 6 -13.88 6.43 -65.15
CA PRO A 6 -12.84 5.93 -64.24
C PRO A 6 -12.36 6.97 -63.19
N GLN A 7 -12.53 8.27 -63.47
CA GLN A 7 -12.24 9.37 -62.54
C GLN A 7 -13.20 9.43 -61.35
N GLY A 8 -14.49 9.08 -61.50
CA GLY A 8 -15.45 9.03 -60.39
C GLY A 8 -15.18 7.87 -59.42
N ALA A 9 -14.75 6.73 -59.95
CA ALA A 9 -14.34 5.58 -59.15
C ALA A 9 -13.07 5.86 -58.33
N GLU A 10 -12.10 6.56 -58.91
CA GLU A 10 -10.88 6.96 -58.20
C GLU A 10 -11.17 8.01 -57.11
N LEU A 11 -12.06 8.98 -57.36
CA LEU A 11 -12.50 9.94 -56.34
C LEU A 11 -13.15 9.25 -55.13
N GLU A 12 -14.00 8.27 -55.36
CA GLU A 12 -14.66 7.52 -54.29
C GLU A 12 -13.67 6.68 -53.48
N ARG A 13 -12.69 6.07 -54.17
CA ARG A 13 -11.59 5.34 -53.53
C ARG A 13 -10.76 6.28 -52.64
N LEU A 14 -10.39 7.45 -53.14
CA LEU A 14 -9.64 8.45 -52.38
C LEU A 14 -10.42 8.95 -51.16
N ARG A 15 -11.74 9.18 -51.29
CA ARG A 15 -12.60 9.55 -50.16
C ARG A 15 -12.60 8.49 -49.06
N ARG A 16 -12.75 7.21 -49.42
CA ARG A 16 -12.67 6.10 -48.45
C ARG A 16 -11.32 6.03 -47.76
N LEU A 17 -10.22 6.21 -48.50
CA LEU A 17 -8.88 6.25 -47.91
C LEU A 17 -8.72 7.43 -46.93
N VAL A 18 -9.26 8.61 -47.27
CA VAL A 18 -9.24 9.76 -46.37
C VAL A 18 -10.07 9.50 -45.12
N GLU A 19 -11.25 8.91 -45.25
CA GLU A 19 -12.12 8.54 -44.12
C GLU A 19 -11.45 7.49 -43.22
N GLU A 20 -10.91 6.41 -43.80
CA GLU A 20 -10.17 5.37 -43.08
C GLU A 20 -8.99 5.96 -42.31
N ARG A 21 -8.17 6.77 -42.98
CA ARG A 21 -7.01 7.40 -42.34
C ARG A 21 -7.41 8.43 -41.29
N THR A 22 -8.50 9.15 -41.49
CA THR A 22 -9.03 10.08 -40.47
C THR A 22 -9.51 9.31 -39.25
N ALA A 23 -10.21 8.19 -39.44
CA ALA A 23 -10.64 7.33 -38.34
C ALA A 23 -9.44 6.72 -37.60
N ASP A 24 -8.42 6.23 -38.32
CA ASP A 24 -7.18 5.73 -37.74
C ASP A 24 -6.48 6.82 -36.90
N LEU A 25 -6.35 8.03 -37.44
CA LEU A 25 -5.73 9.16 -36.73
C LEU A 25 -6.52 9.53 -35.47
N GLN A 26 -7.85 9.53 -35.53
CA GLN A 26 -8.69 9.79 -34.36
C GLN A 26 -8.52 8.71 -33.29
N ARG A 27 -8.44 7.44 -33.68
CA ARG A 27 -8.20 6.31 -32.77
C ARG A 27 -6.83 6.42 -32.10
N VAL A 28 -5.76 6.62 -32.88
CA VAL A 28 -4.40 6.78 -32.34
C VAL A 28 -4.30 8.00 -31.40
N LYS A 29 -4.97 9.10 -31.76
CA LYS A 29 -5.04 10.29 -30.88
C LYS A 29 -5.73 9.96 -29.55
N ALA A 30 -6.84 9.23 -29.58
CA ALA A 30 -7.53 8.80 -28.37
C ALA A 30 -6.68 7.85 -27.51
N GLU A 31 -6.00 6.89 -28.13
CA GLU A 31 -5.06 5.99 -27.46
C GLU A 31 -3.91 6.77 -26.80
N TYR A 32 -3.35 7.77 -27.50
CA TYR A 32 -2.30 8.63 -26.98
C TYR A 32 -2.78 9.49 -25.79
N ASP A 33 -3.96 10.09 -25.87
CA ASP A 33 -4.52 10.87 -24.76
C ASP A 33 -4.78 10.00 -23.52
N ASN A 34 -5.27 8.76 -23.72
CA ASN A 34 -5.44 7.79 -22.65
C ASN A 34 -4.10 7.36 -22.04
N TYR A 35 -3.11 7.07 -22.88
CA TYR A 35 -1.75 6.76 -22.43
C TYR A 35 -1.15 7.90 -21.62
N ARG A 36 -1.23 9.15 -22.11
CA ARG A 36 -0.70 10.33 -21.41
C ARG A 36 -1.37 10.54 -20.06
N LYS A 37 -2.69 10.36 -19.96
CA LYS A 37 -3.42 10.40 -18.68
C LYS A 37 -2.93 9.32 -17.72
N ARG A 38 -2.75 8.09 -18.21
CA ARG A 38 -2.22 6.97 -17.42
C ARG A 38 -0.81 7.25 -16.90
N VAL A 39 0.12 7.63 -17.78
CA VAL A 39 1.51 7.92 -17.40
C VAL A 39 1.60 9.05 -16.36
N ARG A 40 0.77 10.10 -16.48
CA ARG A 40 0.74 11.17 -15.45
C ARG A 40 0.31 10.64 -14.09
N ARG A 41 -0.72 9.79 -14.05
CA ARG A 41 -1.20 9.15 -12.82
C ARG A 41 -0.13 8.25 -12.21
N ASP A 42 0.51 7.41 -13.03
CA ASP A 42 1.54 6.48 -12.59
C ASP A 42 2.77 7.23 -12.04
N ARG A 43 3.18 8.34 -12.68
CA ARG A 43 4.28 9.18 -12.18
C ARG A 43 3.98 9.79 -10.82
N LEU A 44 2.74 10.21 -10.57
CA LEU A 44 2.33 10.72 -9.26
C LEU A 44 2.39 9.61 -8.21
N ALA A 45 1.83 8.44 -8.52
CA ALA A 45 1.87 7.28 -7.61
C ALA A 45 3.30 6.85 -7.27
N VAL A 46 4.20 6.80 -8.25
CA VAL A 46 5.63 6.49 -8.01
C VAL A 46 6.27 7.51 -7.09
N ARG A 47 5.96 8.80 -7.25
CA ARG A 47 6.47 9.86 -6.37
C ARG A 47 5.96 9.67 -4.93
N GLU A 48 4.68 9.41 -4.74
CA GLU A 48 4.09 9.20 -3.42
C GLU A 48 4.71 7.98 -2.72
N ILE A 49 4.85 6.86 -3.44
CA ILE A 49 5.50 5.65 -2.92
C ILE A 49 6.96 5.94 -2.54
N ALA A 50 7.68 6.71 -3.36
CA ALA A 50 9.06 7.08 -3.05
C ALA A 50 9.15 7.93 -1.76
N VAL A 51 8.27 8.91 -1.58
CA VAL A 51 8.20 9.71 -0.34
C VAL A 51 7.83 8.83 0.85
N ALA A 52 6.83 7.95 0.71
CA ALA A 52 6.41 7.03 1.78
C ALA A 52 7.56 6.10 2.21
N ASN A 53 8.37 5.63 1.26
CA ASN A 53 9.54 4.81 1.56
C ASN A 53 10.58 5.57 2.37
N VAL A 54 10.87 6.83 2.01
CA VAL A 54 11.81 7.67 2.77
C VAL A 54 11.26 7.95 4.17
N VAL A 55 10.00 8.38 4.29
CA VAL A 55 9.37 8.64 5.60
C VAL A 55 9.38 7.39 6.48
N ARG A 56 9.09 6.21 5.92
CA ARG A 56 9.19 4.94 6.66
C ARG A 56 10.57 4.70 7.26
N THR A 57 11.65 5.05 6.54
CA THR A 57 13.01 4.91 7.06
C THR A 57 13.34 5.91 8.17
N LEU A 58 12.62 7.04 8.25
CA LEU A 58 12.78 8.06 9.29
C LEU A 58 11.94 7.80 10.54
N LEU A 59 10.88 6.97 10.46
CA LEU A 59 10.00 6.68 11.60
C LEU A 59 10.73 6.19 12.87
N PRO A 60 11.77 5.33 12.80
CA PRO A 60 12.50 4.93 14.00
C PRO A 60 13.18 6.10 14.73
N ALA A 61 13.62 7.13 14.00
CA ALA A 61 14.20 8.33 14.58
C ALA A 61 13.12 9.19 15.25
N LEU A 62 11.96 9.35 14.60
CA LEU A 62 10.80 10.02 15.19
C LEU A 62 10.37 9.31 16.49
N ASP A 63 10.23 7.98 16.47
CA ASP A 63 9.89 7.20 17.66
C ASP A 63 10.93 7.35 18.80
N ALA A 64 12.21 7.52 18.45
CA ALA A 64 13.26 7.77 19.43
C ALA A 64 13.15 9.15 20.08
N VAL A 65 12.82 10.17 19.28
CA VAL A 65 12.55 11.52 19.77
C VAL A 65 11.32 11.55 20.66
N ASP A 66 10.22 10.88 20.26
CA ASP A 66 9.00 10.80 21.07
C ASP A 66 9.26 10.09 22.40
N ARG A 67 9.99 8.96 22.37
CA ARG A 67 10.38 8.25 23.59
C ARG A 67 11.28 9.08 24.51
N ALA A 68 12.21 9.85 23.94
CA ALA A 68 13.05 10.76 24.72
C ALA A 68 12.21 11.85 25.39
N CYS A 69 11.22 12.40 24.69
CA CYS A 69 10.30 13.40 25.23
C CYS A 69 9.34 12.85 26.30
N ALA A 70 9.07 11.53 26.29
CA ALA A 70 8.15 10.89 27.23
C ALA A 70 8.80 10.45 28.56
N ASN A 71 10.08 10.08 28.54
CA ASN A 71 10.77 9.55 29.72
C ASN A 71 11.20 10.64 30.72
N GLU A 72 11.58 11.82 30.23
CA GLU A 72 12.05 12.94 31.06
C GLU A 72 11.45 14.25 30.53
N PRO A 73 11.30 15.31 31.35
CA PRO A 73 10.91 16.62 30.85
C PRO A 73 11.89 17.06 29.75
N PRO A 74 11.45 17.20 28.49
CA PRO A 74 12.38 17.47 27.41
C PRO A 74 12.97 18.86 27.56
N THR A 75 14.27 18.98 27.29
CA THR A 75 14.93 20.28 27.22
C THR A 75 14.25 21.14 26.14
N PRO A 76 14.29 22.48 26.25
CA PRO A 76 13.70 23.35 25.24
C PRO A 76 14.20 23.05 23.81
N GLY A 77 15.50 22.76 23.64
CA GLY A 77 16.08 22.40 22.35
C GLY A 77 15.58 21.06 21.81
N LEU A 78 15.40 20.04 22.66
CA LEU A 78 14.83 18.76 22.21
C LEU A 78 13.38 18.93 21.77
N ARG A 79 12.61 19.75 22.49
CA ARG A 79 11.21 20.06 22.14
C ARG A 79 11.14 20.76 20.78
N GLU A 80 11.98 21.77 20.55
CA GLU A 80 12.05 22.49 19.27
C GLU A 80 12.40 21.56 18.10
N ILE A 81 13.37 20.65 18.29
CA ILE A 81 13.72 19.64 17.28
C ILE A 81 12.54 18.70 17.02
N ALA A 82 11.85 18.24 18.08
CA ALA A 82 10.71 17.34 17.94
C ALA A 82 9.54 17.99 17.19
N ASP A 83 9.24 19.25 17.52
CA ASP A 83 8.18 20.02 16.87
C ASP A 83 8.53 20.31 15.41
N SER A 84 9.77 20.73 15.14
CA SER A 84 10.26 20.94 13.77
C SER A 84 10.20 19.65 12.94
N LEU A 85 10.63 18.51 13.50
CA LEU A 85 10.57 17.23 12.81
C LEU A 85 9.12 16.83 12.47
N ARG A 86 8.19 16.99 13.43
CA ARG A 86 6.76 16.71 13.21
C ARG A 86 6.16 17.62 12.15
N GLU A 87 6.49 18.91 12.18
CA GLU A 87 6.02 19.89 11.19
C GLU A 87 6.53 19.55 9.78
N GLN A 88 7.83 19.27 9.64
CA GLN A 88 8.41 18.92 8.33
C GLN A 88 7.81 17.62 7.78
N LEU A 89 7.68 16.58 8.61
CA LEU A 89 7.03 15.33 8.18
C LEU A 89 5.54 15.51 7.88
N GLY A 90 4.83 16.32 8.67
CA GLY A 90 3.44 16.69 8.43
C GLY A 90 3.25 17.43 7.10
N SER A 91 4.17 18.32 6.74
CA SER A 91 4.16 19.04 5.45
C SER A 91 4.31 18.11 4.24
N LEU A 92 4.95 16.94 4.43
CA LEU A 92 5.03 15.89 3.41
C LEU A 92 3.75 15.04 3.31
N GLY A 93 2.77 15.29 4.18
CA GLY A 93 1.49 14.58 4.26
C GLY A 93 1.45 13.44 5.27
N LEU A 94 2.43 13.35 6.19
CA LEU A 94 2.44 12.34 7.24
C LEU A 94 1.39 12.66 8.30
N THR A 95 0.54 11.69 8.61
CA THR A 95 -0.50 11.79 9.64
C THR A 95 -0.37 10.62 10.60
N SER A 96 -0.53 10.88 11.89
CA SER A 96 -0.55 9.86 12.93
C SER A 96 -1.99 9.40 13.18
N PHE A 97 -2.17 8.15 13.59
CA PHE A 97 -3.47 7.58 13.97
C PHE A 97 -3.30 6.45 14.99
N GLY A 98 -4.42 5.98 15.53
CA GLY A 98 -4.48 4.92 16.52
C GLY A 98 -4.47 5.54 17.91
N GLU A 99 -5.61 6.06 18.32
CA GLU A 99 -5.85 6.60 19.66
C GLU A 99 -6.58 5.58 20.54
N VAL A 100 -6.47 5.74 21.86
CA VAL A 100 -7.21 4.89 22.80
C VAL A 100 -8.70 5.19 22.66
N GLY A 101 -9.50 4.15 22.45
CA GLY A 101 -10.93 4.26 22.20
C GLY A 101 -11.32 4.13 20.72
N ASP A 102 -10.35 4.15 19.80
CA ASP A 102 -10.64 3.96 18.37
C ASP A 102 -11.21 2.55 18.10
N PRO A 103 -12.17 2.43 17.16
CA PRO A 103 -12.58 1.13 16.65
C PRO A 103 -11.38 0.38 16.06
N PHE A 104 -11.22 -0.89 16.43
CA PHE A 104 -10.16 -1.69 15.85
C PHE A 104 -10.43 -1.96 14.37
N ASP A 105 -9.39 -1.82 13.56
CA ASP A 105 -9.44 -2.03 12.11
C ASP A 105 -8.17 -2.79 11.70
N PRO A 106 -8.26 -4.08 11.35
CA PRO A 106 -7.12 -4.89 10.92
C PRO A 106 -6.35 -4.32 9.72
N ALA A 107 -6.96 -3.43 8.93
CA ALA A 107 -6.29 -2.81 7.79
C ALA A 107 -5.23 -1.79 8.21
N CYS A 108 -5.34 -1.20 9.40
CA CYS A 108 -4.38 -0.19 9.88
C CYS A 108 -3.90 -0.37 11.32
N HIS A 109 -4.47 -1.31 12.06
CA HIS A 109 -4.09 -1.65 13.42
C HIS A 109 -3.51 -3.06 13.48
N ASP A 110 -2.39 -3.19 14.20
CA ASP A 110 -1.77 -4.47 14.54
C ASP A 110 -2.03 -4.75 16.03
N ALA A 111 -2.93 -5.70 16.31
CA ALA A 111 -3.32 -6.07 17.66
C ALA A 111 -2.29 -7.02 18.29
N LEU A 112 -1.51 -6.52 19.25
CA LEU A 112 -0.50 -7.31 19.94
C LEU A 112 -1.05 -8.08 21.14
N ALA A 113 -2.16 -7.62 21.72
CA ALA A 113 -2.87 -8.30 22.81
C ALA A 113 -4.39 -8.13 22.66
N HIS A 114 -5.14 -9.14 23.08
CA HIS A 114 -6.60 -9.11 23.13
C HIS A 114 -7.08 -9.44 24.54
N HIS A 115 -7.75 -8.48 25.17
CA HIS A 115 -8.38 -8.62 26.47
C HIS A 115 -9.89 -8.86 26.28
N VAL A 116 -10.40 -9.94 26.85
CA VAL A 116 -11.82 -10.28 26.75
C VAL A 116 -12.64 -9.39 27.67
N SER A 117 -13.66 -8.74 27.14
CA SER A 117 -14.66 -8.00 27.91
C SER A 117 -16.07 -8.42 27.45
N PRO A 118 -16.90 -8.96 28.36
CA PRO A 118 -18.26 -9.39 28.01
C PRO A 118 -19.21 -8.19 27.77
N ASP A 119 -18.81 -6.98 28.15
CA ASP A 119 -19.63 -5.76 28.04
C ASP A 119 -19.48 -5.06 26.67
N ARG A 120 -18.71 -5.64 25.73
CA ARG A 120 -18.43 -5.06 24.42
C ARG A 120 -18.80 -5.99 23.28
N ASP A 121 -19.54 -5.44 22.32
CA ASP A 121 -19.94 -6.14 21.10
C ASP A 121 -18.89 -6.06 19.97
N SER A 122 -17.91 -5.17 20.09
CA SER A 122 -16.87 -4.93 19.08
C SER A 122 -15.48 -4.76 19.70
N LEU A 123 -14.45 -4.97 18.88
CA LEU A 123 -13.06 -4.74 19.25
C LEU A 123 -12.74 -3.24 19.21
N VAL A 124 -12.15 -2.73 20.30
CA VAL A 124 -11.74 -1.33 20.45
C VAL A 124 -10.29 -1.29 20.94
N CYS A 125 -9.52 -0.33 20.45
CA CYS A 125 -8.15 -0.07 20.91
C CYS A 125 -8.17 0.38 22.38
N SER A 126 -7.74 -0.48 23.30
CA SER A 126 -7.71 -0.19 24.75
C SER A 126 -6.39 0.42 25.19
N ALA A 127 -5.30 0.12 24.49
CA ALA A 127 -4.02 0.79 24.65
C ALA A 127 -3.33 0.95 23.30
N VAL A 128 -2.56 2.04 23.16
CA VAL A 128 -1.74 2.29 21.97
C VAL A 128 -0.28 2.20 22.39
N LEU A 129 0.38 1.12 21.97
CA LEU A 129 1.78 0.84 22.29
C LEU A 129 2.72 1.59 21.35
N ARG A 130 2.27 1.80 20.11
CA ARG A 130 2.99 2.61 19.12
C ARG A 130 1.98 3.22 18.13
N PRO A 131 2.04 4.53 17.88
CA PRO A 131 1.15 5.16 16.92
C PRO A 131 1.42 4.65 15.50
N GLY A 132 0.33 4.58 14.74
CA GLY A 132 0.34 4.30 13.31
C GLY A 132 0.61 5.57 12.51
N TYR A 133 1.06 5.40 11.28
CA TYR A 133 1.33 6.52 10.38
C TYR A 133 0.82 6.25 8.95
N ARG A 134 0.20 7.27 8.33
CA ARG A 134 -0.24 7.29 6.93
C ARG A 134 0.37 8.49 6.20
N LEU A 135 0.65 8.34 4.91
CA LEU A 135 1.09 9.40 4.02
C LEU A 135 0.04 9.58 2.93
N GLY A 136 -0.83 10.59 3.08
CA GLY A 136 -2.07 10.65 2.28
C GLY A 136 -2.87 9.36 2.45
N ASP A 137 -3.12 8.66 1.34
CA ASP A 137 -3.86 7.38 1.35
C ASP A 137 -2.99 6.15 1.64
N HIS A 138 -1.66 6.29 1.68
CA HIS A 138 -0.74 5.17 1.84
C HIS A 138 -0.46 4.87 3.31
N LEU A 139 -0.77 3.65 3.76
CA LEU A 139 -0.36 3.17 5.08
C LEU A 139 1.15 2.98 5.14
N VAL A 140 1.83 3.76 5.97
CA VAL A 140 3.30 3.70 6.14
C VAL A 140 3.67 2.66 7.20
N ARG A 141 2.90 2.64 8.30
CA ARG A 141 3.06 1.70 9.41
C ARG A 141 1.74 1.55 10.17
N PRO A 142 1.30 0.32 10.49
CA PRO A 142 0.12 0.13 11.34
C PRO A 142 0.39 0.63 12.77
N ALA A 143 -0.67 1.03 13.49
CA ALA A 143 -0.53 1.31 14.92
C ALA A 143 -0.47 -0.02 15.67
N HIS A 144 0.46 -0.16 16.62
CA HIS A 144 0.46 -1.31 17.52
C HIS A 144 -0.44 -1.01 18.69
N VAL A 145 -1.46 -1.85 18.87
CA VAL A 145 -2.52 -1.63 19.85
C VAL A 145 -2.76 -2.89 20.67
N GLU A 146 -3.26 -2.69 21.88
CA GLU A 146 -3.99 -3.71 22.59
C GLU A 146 -5.48 -3.49 22.34
N VAL A 147 -6.23 -4.57 22.17
CA VAL A 147 -7.67 -4.50 21.92
C VAL A 147 -8.46 -5.10 23.06
N THR A 148 -9.64 -4.55 23.30
CA THR A 148 -10.62 -5.11 24.22
C THR A 148 -11.93 -5.35 23.48
N GLY A 149 -12.52 -6.53 23.65
CA GLY A 149 -13.80 -6.88 23.05
C GLY A 149 -14.21 -8.32 23.33
N PRO A 150 -15.18 -8.87 22.58
CA PRO A 150 -15.73 -10.19 22.85
C PRO A 150 -14.68 -11.29 22.65
N ALA A 151 -14.90 -12.46 23.25
CA ALA A 151 -13.99 -13.60 23.08
C ALA A 151 -13.83 -13.94 21.58
N PRO A 152 -12.60 -14.21 21.10
CA PRO A 152 -12.39 -14.53 19.70
C PRO A 152 -13.15 -15.83 19.36
N PRO A 153 -13.77 -15.93 18.17
CA PRO A 153 -14.49 -17.14 17.79
C PRO A 153 -13.52 -18.33 17.83
N ALA A 154 -13.95 -19.43 18.44
CA ALA A 154 -13.16 -20.65 18.52
C ALA A 154 -12.74 -21.07 17.10
N ARG A 155 -11.42 -21.16 16.85
CA ARG A 155 -10.90 -21.66 15.55
C ARG A 155 -11.50 -23.03 15.26
N SER A 156 -12.13 -23.16 14.10
CA SER A 156 -12.73 -24.42 13.66
C SER A 156 -11.65 -25.50 13.47
N PRO A 157 -11.94 -26.78 13.79
CA PRO A 157 -10.94 -27.86 13.77
C PRO A 157 -10.18 -28.06 12.44
N GLN A 158 -10.70 -27.56 11.32
CA GLN A 158 -10.18 -27.79 9.97
C GLN A 158 -8.89 -27.01 9.62
N GLU A 159 -8.50 -26.01 10.40
CA GLU A 159 -7.24 -25.26 10.18
C GLU A 159 -6.02 -25.93 10.83
N ARG A 160 -6.21 -26.89 11.74
CA ARG A 160 -5.10 -27.55 12.45
C ARG A 160 -4.33 -28.54 11.57
N ASP A 161 -4.93 -29.03 10.49
CA ASP A 161 -4.40 -30.13 9.68
C ASP A 161 -3.60 -29.67 8.44
N ARG A 162 -3.51 -28.35 8.19
CA ARG A 162 -2.74 -27.80 7.05
C ARG A 162 -1.31 -27.41 7.39
N GLY A 163 -0.88 -27.58 8.65
CA GLY A 163 0.43 -27.13 9.14
C GLY A 163 1.54 -28.18 9.18
N VAL A 164 1.27 -29.45 8.85
CA VAL A 164 2.28 -30.52 8.94
C VAL A 164 2.22 -31.43 7.71
N HIS A 165 2.72 -30.94 6.57
CA HIS A 165 3.26 -31.81 5.53
C HIS A 165 4.56 -31.20 5.01
N ALA A 166 5.64 -31.43 5.76
CA ALA A 166 6.98 -31.29 5.21
C ALA A 166 7.17 -32.39 4.15
N PRO A 167 7.57 -32.07 2.90
CA PRO A 167 7.91 -33.12 1.95
C PRO A 167 9.13 -33.89 2.46
N ALA A 168 9.01 -35.22 2.52
CA ALA A 168 10.08 -36.13 2.91
C ALA A 168 11.33 -35.91 2.02
N PRO A 169 12.56 -35.99 2.57
CA PRO A 169 13.76 -35.84 1.77
C PRO A 169 13.88 -37.00 0.77
N ALA A 170 14.06 -36.64 -0.51
CA ALA A 170 14.26 -37.59 -1.59
C ALA A 170 15.54 -38.41 -1.37
N ASP A 171 15.41 -39.71 -1.63
CA ASP A 171 16.43 -40.75 -1.54
C ASP A 171 17.66 -40.37 -2.40
N ARG A 172 18.83 -40.22 -1.77
CA ARG A 172 20.09 -39.97 -2.49
C ARG A 172 20.65 -41.31 -3.00
N PRO A 173 20.98 -41.46 -4.28
CA PRO A 173 21.61 -42.67 -4.77
C PRO A 173 23.04 -42.81 -4.19
N PRO A 174 23.53 -44.04 -3.96
CA PRO A 174 24.84 -44.26 -3.38
C PRO A 174 25.97 -43.91 -4.35
N LEU A 175 27.03 -43.30 -3.82
CA LEU A 175 28.26 -42.97 -4.55
C LEU A 175 28.97 -44.25 -5.03
N PRO A 176 29.54 -44.28 -6.25
CA PRO A 176 30.32 -45.42 -6.72
C PRO A 176 31.66 -45.50 -5.97
N ALA A 177 32.00 -46.72 -5.54
CA ALA A 177 33.28 -47.02 -4.89
C ALA A 177 34.45 -46.77 -5.86
N ALA A 178 35.42 -45.96 -5.43
CA ALA A 178 36.69 -45.80 -6.11
C ALA A 178 37.43 -47.13 -6.13
N ARG A 179 37.78 -47.60 -7.33
CA ARG A 179 38.77 -48.67 -7.52
C ARG A 179 40.18 -48.08 -7.40
N SER A 180 41.05 -48.90 -6.82
CA SER A 180 42.48 -48.72 -6.57
C SER A 180 43.29 -48.30 -7.79
#